data_AF-A0A315V6Z6-F1
#
_entry.id   AF-A0A315V6Z6-F1
#
_cell.length_a   1.000
_cell.length_b   1.000
_cell.length_c   1.000
_cell.angle_alpha   90.00
_cell.angle_beta   90.00
_cell.angle_gamma   90.00
#
_symmetry.space_group_name_H-M   'P 1'
#
loop_
_entity.id
_entity.type
_entity.pdbx_description
1 polymer ?
#
loop_
_entity_poly.entity_id
_entity_poly.type
_entity_poly.pdbx_seq_one_letter_code
_entity_poly.pdbx_strand_id
1 'polypeptide(L)'
;MKSTKSAHPATSPTVFGEVACNICTEPKLKAEKSCLVCLASYCAPHLENHYSAKRLKGHKLVEPVKNLDARACLTHGRSLELYSRKQQKCICVRCIEGDQEEVVSTEEEWHKKKDELEWTKTTLQQRVMMRKTKMVEINGALKSCKEQLEWWDIEAVFTAVIAIVEAANTKVVKPLQDRRQALEKEVKDLKDELEAEINRLEMTIAELDNISALEDHIHFLQRYPSISIRDDMKNWNDVKLDTSLAFGSMRGITTTMIKEVQQELEKLVTTELKRLQKFTVDIKLDPETANRRLVVSPDGKEVQDGGENQEVADSPKRFDVLDHFNTSTFPSFTGGSHGTKFKGIKNFCS
;
A
#
# COMPACT_ATOMS: atom_id res chain seq x y z
N MET A 1 7.59 -10.83 -81.20
CA MET A 1 6.74 -11.78 -80.44
C MET A 1 7.66 -12.87 -79.90
N LYS A 2 8.05 -12.78 -78.62
CA LYS A 2 9.04 -13.67 -77.99
C LYS A 2 8.37 -14.59 -76.97
N SER A 3 8.71 -15.86 -77.09
CA SER A 3 8.84 -16.90 -76.06
C SER A 3 7.64 -17.25 -75.18
N THR A 4 7.00 -18.37 -75.55
CA THR A 4 6.37 -19.32 -74.64
C THR A 4 7.45 -20.06 -73.83
N LYS A 5 7.43 -19.91 -72.51
CA LYS A 5 8.22 -20.71 -71.56
C LYS A 5 7.30 -21.72 -70.87
N SER A 6 7.79 -22.95 -70.83
CA SER A 6 7.25 -24.16 -70.19
C SER A 6 6.88 -23.93 -68.72
N ALA A 7 5.71 -24.41 -68.32
CA ALA A 7 5.26 -24.49 -66.93
C ALA A 7 5.72 -25.81 -66.31
N HIS A 8 6.62 -25.74 -65.34
CA HIS A 8 6.84 -26.82 -64.38
C HIS A 8 5.71 -26.81 -63.34
N PRO A 9 5.14 -27.97 -62.95
CA PRO A 9 4.18 -28.01 -61.87
C PRO A 9 4.91 -27.79 -60.54
N ALA A 10 4.46 -26.78 -59.79
CA ALA A 10 4.96 -26.43 -58.48
C ALA A 10 4.72 -27.59 -57.49
N THR A 11 5.80 -28.14 -56.97
CA THR A 11 5.79 -28.96 -55.75
C THR A 11 5.33 -28.07 -54.59
N SER A 12 4.15 -28.38 -54.03
CA SER A 12 3.65 -27.69 -52.85
C SER A 12 4.53 -27.99 -51.63
N PRO A 13 4.89 -26.98 -50.82
CA PRO A 13 5.66 -27.18 -49.59
C PRO A 13 4.75 -27.79 -48.52
N THR A 14 5.18 -28.92 -47.96
CA THR A 14 4.51 -29.61 -46.86
C THR A 14 4.45 -28.71 -45.63
N VAL A 15 3.26 -28.51 -45.06
CA VAL A 15 3.05 -27.69 -43.85
C VAL A 15 3.83 -28.30 -42.68
N PHE A 16 4.57 -27.48 -41.94
CA PHE A 16 5.32 -27.88 -40.75
C PHE A 16 4.40 -28.62 -39.77
N GLY A 17 4.60 -29.94 -39.63
CA GLY A 17 3.90 -30.78 -38.66
C GLY A 17 2.90 -31.78 -39.23
N GLU A 18 2.72 -31.85 -40.55
CA GLU A 18 1.88 -32.87 -41.18
C GLU A 18 2.63 -34.20 -41.32
N VAL A 19 2.00 -35.31 -40.87
CA VAL A 19 2.54 -36.66 -41.02
C VAL A 19 2.23 -37.17 -42.42
N ALA A 20 3.24 -37.65 -43.14
CA ALA A 20 3.09 -38.17 -44.50
C ALA A 20 2.71 -39.65 -44.52
N CYS A 21 2.04 -40.10 -45.59
CA CYS A 21 1.75 -41.51 -45.81
C CYS A 21 3.03 -42.29 -46.12
N ASN A 22 3.21 -43.45 -45.47
CA ASN A 22 4.37 -44.32 -45.65
C ASN A 22 4.28 -45.22 -46.89
N ILE A 23 3.10 -45.34 -47.51
CA ILE A 23 2.83 -46.31 -48.59
C ILE A 23 2.93 -45.68 -49.99
N CYS A 24 2.74 -44.35 -50.11
CA CYS A 24 2.82 -43.65 -51.40
C CYS A 24 4.25 -43.72 -51.99
N THR A 25 4.36 -44.06 -53.27
CA THR A 25 5.61 -44.10 -54.05
C THR A 25 6.09 -42.74 -54.58
N GLU A 26 5.68 -41.65 -53.92
CA GLU A 26 5.82 -40.24 -54.34
C GLU A 26 4.83 -39.73 -55.42
N PRO A 27 4.30 -38.49 -55.29
CA PRO A 27 4.41 -37.61 -54.12
C PRO A 27 3.67 -38.19 -52.90
N LYS A 28 4.25 -38.04 -51.70
CA LYS A 28 3.64 -38.56 -50.48
C LYS A 28 2.45 -37.69 -50.06
N LEU A 29 1.28 -38.30 -49.96
CA LEU A 29 0.07 -37.65 -49.49
C LEU A 29 0.07 -37.50 -47.96
N LYS A 30 -0.67 -36.51 -47.45
CA LYS A 30 -0.92 -36.34 -46.01
C LYS A 30 -1.61 -37.57 -45.43
N ALA A 31 -1.14 -38.04 -44.29
CA ALA A 31 -1.78 -39.13 -43.56
C ALA A 31 -3.00 -38.64 -42.80
N GLU A 32 -4.06 -39.45 -42.81
CA GLU A 32 -5.28 -39.24 -42.02
C GLU A 32 -5.27 -40.06 -40.74
N LYS A 33 -4.66 -41.25 -40.76
CA LYS A 33 -4.52 -42.11 -39.58
C LYS A 33 -3.17 -42.81 -39.57
N SER A 34 -2.72 -43.14 -38.37
CA SER A 34 -1.61 -44.06 -38.14
C SER A 34 -2.13 -45.37 -37.57
N CYS A 35 -1.62 -46.49 -38.07
CA CYS A 35 -1.88 -47.81 -37.50
C CYS A 35 -0.81 -48.14 -36.47
N LEU A 36 -1.22 -48.36 -35.22
CA LEU A 36 -0.29 -48.66 -34.12
C LEU A 36 0.31 -50.07 -34.19
N VAL A 37 -0.24 -50.94 -35.05
CA VAL A 37 0.22 -52.31 -35.26
C VAL A 37 1.14 -52.40 -36.47
N CYS A 38 0.77 -51.78 -37.60
CA CYS A 38 1.63 -51.73 -38.78
C CYS A 38 2.80 -50.75 -38.64
N LEU A 39 2.76 -49.87 -37.63
CA LEU A 39 3.70 -48.76 -37.44
C LEU A 39 3.85 -47.90 -38.71
N ALA A 40 2.73 -47.70 -39.41
CA ALA A 40 2.66 -46.93 -40.64
C ALA A 40 1.48 -45.95 -40.61
N SER A 41 1.66 -44.83 -41.31
CA SER A 41 0.68 -43.77 -41.52
C SER A 41 0.10 -43.85 -42.94
N TYR A 42 -1.21 -43.67 -43.05
CA TYR A 42 -1.98 -43.90 -44.27
C TYR A 42 -2.73 -42.62 -44.67
N CYS A 43 -2.62 -42.22 -45.93
CA CYS A 43 -3.54 -41.26 -46.56
C CYS A 43 -4.88 -41.95 -46.86
N ALA A 44 -5.92 -41.17 -47.18
CA ALA A 44 -7.28 -41.69 -47.39
C ALA A 44 -7.37 -42.95 -48.28
N PRO A 45 -6.76 -42.99 -49.49
CA PRO A 45 -6.83 -44.18 -50.36
C PRO A 45 -6.17 -45.42 -49.77
N HIS A 46 -5.01 -45.26 -49.13
CA HIS A 46 -4.31 -46.38 -48.49
C HIS A 46 -4.98 -46.81 -47.18
N LEU A 47 -5.68 -45.89 -46.52
CA LEU A 47 -6.47 -46.17 -45.33
C LEU A 47 -7.74 -46.96 -45.68
N GLU A 48 -8.39 -46.66 -46.82
CA GLU A 48 -9.54 -47.43 -47.32
C GLU A 48 -9.17 -48.90 -47.59
N ASN A 49 -8.01 -49.13 -48.20
CA ASN A 49 -7.46 -50.48 -48.40
C ASN A 49 -7.18 -51.18 -47.06
N HIS A 50 -6.69 -50.42 -46.06
CA HIS A 50 -6.45 -50.94 -44.72
C HIS A 50 -7.75 -51.40 -44.03
N TYR A 51 -8.82 -50.60 -44.12
CA TYR A 51 -10.14 -50.99 -43.60
C TYR A 51 -10.77 -52.19 -44.33
N SER A 52 -10.57 -52.26 -45.65
CA SER A 52 -11.17 -53.29 -46.51
C SER A 52 -10.50 -54.66 -46.33
N ALA A 53 -9.21 -54.69 -46.01
CA ALA A 53 -8.45 -55.92 -45.82
C ALA A 53 -8.90 -56.68 -44.56
N LYS A 54 -9.48 -57.88 -44.74
CA LYS A 54 -9.96 -58.74 -43.63
C LYS A 54 -8.92 -58.95 -42.51
N ARG A 55 -7.64 -59.10 -42.87
CA ARG A 55 -6.54 -59.33 -41.91
C ARG A 55 -6.17 -58.10 -41.08
N LEU A 56 -6.55 -56.89 -41.50
CA LEU A 56 -6.15 -55.62 -40.87
C LEU A 56 -7.27 -54.98 -40.05
N LYS A 57 -8.51 -55.49 -40.16
CA LYS A 57 -9.70 -54.94 -39.47
C LYS A 57 -9.56 -54.80 -37.95
N GLY A 58 -8.74 -55.63 -37.30
CA GLY A 58 -8.51 -55.59 -35.85
C GLY A 58 -7.44 -54.59 -35.41
N HIS A 59 -6.75 -53.92 -36.34
CA HIS A 59 -5.66 -53.01 -35.98
C HIS A 59 -6.19 -51.68 -35.45
N LYS A 60 -5.53 -51.17 -34.40
CA LYS A 60 -5.85 -49.84 -33.85
C LYS A 60 -5.34 -48.73 -34.76
N LEU A 61 -6.26 -47.93 -35.30
CA LEU A 61 -5.98 -46.69 -36.04
C LEU A 61 -6.23 -45.48 -35.13
N VAL A 62 -5.31 -44.51 -35.14
CA VAL A 62 -5.38 -43.27 -34.35
C VAL A 62 -5.03 -42.06 -35.21
N GLU A 63 -5.20 -40.86 -34.67
CA GLU A 63 -4.69 -39.62 -35.30
C GLU A 63 -3.21 -39.75 -35.68
N PRO A 64 -2.76 -39.11 -36.77
CA PRO A 64 -1.42 -39.32 -37.28
C PRO A 64 -0.32 -39.06 -36.24
N VAL A 65 0.51 -40.07 -36.00
CA VAL A 65 1.60 -40.02 -35.02
C VAL A 65 2.91 -39.68 -35.75
N LYS A 66 3.59 -38.60 -35.32
CA LYS A 66 4.81 -38.11 -35.96
C LYS A 66 5.98 -39.10 -35.92
N ASN A 67 6.18 -39.77 -34.78
CA ASN A 67 7.27 -40.70 -34.57
C ASN A 67 6.71 -42.08 -34.20
N LEU A 68 6.29 -42.85 -35.20
CA LEU A 68 5.80 -44.21 -35.01
C LEU A 68 6.91 -45.19 -34.64
N ASP A 69 8.14 -44.95 -35.08
CA ASP A 69 9.30 -45.80 -34.79
C ASP A 69 9.62 -45.85 -33.29
N ALA A 70 9.32 -44.76 -32.55
CA ALA A 70 9.43 -44.72 -31.09
C ALA A 70 8.51 -45.72 -30.36
N ARG A 71 7.57 -46.37 -31.07
CA ARG A 71 6.73 -47.44 -30.51
C ARG A 71 7.37 -48.83 -30.64
N ALA A 72 8.53 -48.95 -31.29
CA ALA A 72 9.27 -50.20 -31.38
C ALA A 72 10.46 -50.20 -30.40
N CYS A 73 10.69 -51.35 -29.78
CA CYS A 73 11.88 -51.61 -29.00
C CYS A 73 13.10 -51.64 -29.92
N LEU A 74 14.06 -50.75 -29.69
CA LEU A 74 15.26 -50.66 -30.51
C LEU A 74 16.14 -51.92 -30.45
N THR A 75 16.09 -52.66 -29.34
CA THR A 75 16.87 -53.90 -29.15
C THR A 75 16.22 -55.10 -29.84
N HIS A 76 14.89 -55.23 -29.75
CA HIS A 76 14.18 -56.43 -30.17
C HIS A 76 13.32 -56.25 -31.43
N GLY A 77 13.17 -55.02 -31.93
CA GLY A 77 12.32 -54.68 -33.06
C GLY A 77 10.82 -54.93 -32.85
N ARG A 78 10.39 -55.13 -31.59
CA ARG A 78 9.00 -55.46 -31.23
C ARG A 78 8.27 -54.26 -30.62
N SER A 79 6.94 -54.23 -30.76
CA SER A 79 6.07 -53.22 -30.18
C SER A 79 6.27 -53.05 -28.67
N LEU A 80 6.29 -51.80 -28.20
CA LEU A 80 6.34 -51.42 -26.79
C LEU A 80 4.92 -51.43 -26.19
N GLU A 81 4.36 -52.62 -26.03
CA GLU A 81 2.97 -52.81 -25.57
C GLU A 81 2.83 -52.82 -24.04
N LEU A 82 3.95 -52.97 -23.31
CA LEU A 82 4.00 -53.07 -21.85
C LEU A 82 4.66 -51.84 -21.23
N TYR A 83 4.35 -51.56 -19.97
CA TYR A 83 4.96 -50.50 -19.17
C TYR A 83 5.53 -51.07 -17.88
N SER A 84 6.82 -50.82 -17.62
CA SER A 84 7.44 -51.17 -16.35
C SER A 84 7.26 -50.01 -15.38
N ARG A 85 6.49 -50.22 -14.30
CA ARG A 85 6.31 -49.21 -13.24
C ARG A 85 7.61 -48.95 -12.49
N LYS A 86 8.46 -49.97 -12.32
CA LYS A 86 9.80 -49.83 -11.72
C LYS A 86 10.72 -48.91 -12.52
N GLN A 87 10.79 -49.17 -13.83
CA GLN A 87 11.71 -48.47 -14.73
C GLN A 87 11.09 -47.21 -15.35
N GLN A 88 9.81 -46.95 -15.09
CA GLN A 88 9.01 -45.84 -15.61
C GLN A 88 9.12 -45.67 -17.13
N LYS A 89 9.13 -46.79 -17.88
CA LYS A 89 9.31 -46.79 -19.33
C LYS A 89 8.47 -47.87 -20.02
N CYS A 90 8.11 -47.61 -21.27
CA CYS A 90 7.49 -48.61 -22.13
C CYS A 90 8.54 -49.66 -22.56
N ILE A 91 8.17 -50.94 -22.52
CA ILE A 91 9.02 -52.08 -22.85
C ILE A 91 8.27 -53.05 -23.77
N CYS A 92 8.99 -53.89 -24.51
CA CYS A 92 8.38 -54.98 -25.27
C CYS A 92 8.37 -56.28 -24.45
N VAL A 93 7.64 -57.29 -24.91
CA VAL A 93 7.53 -58.60 -24.23
C VAL A 93 8.86 -59.32 -24.00
N ARG A 94 9.91 -59.02 -24.79
CA ARG A 94 11.25 -59.61 -24.63
C ARG A 94 12.13 -58.87 -23.61
N CYS A 95 11.74 -57.66 -23.22
CA CYS A 95 12.44 -56.84 -22.22
C CYS A 95 11.92 -57.07 -20.80
N ILE A 96 11.02 -58.04 -20.60
CA ILE A 96 10.55 -58.40 -19.25
C ILE A 96 11.70 -59.16 -18.58
N GLU A 97 12.25 -58.57 -17.52
CA GLU A 97 13.32 -59.16 -16.70
C GLU A 97 12.84 -59.17 -15.24
N GLY A 98 12.89 -60.32 -14.57
CA GLY A 98 12.51 -60.46 -13.15
C GLY A 98 11.00 -60.52 -12.88
N ASP A 99 10.58 -60.06 -11.70
CA ASP A 99 9.21 -60.18 -11.18
C ASP A 99 8.18 -59.48 -12.07
N GLN A 100 7.17 -60.25 -12.49
CA GLN A 100 6.14 -59.82 -13.43
C GLN A 100 5.10 -58.86 -12.82
N GLU A 101 5.05 -58.72 -11.49
CA GLU A 101 4.01 -57.95 -10.79
C GLU A 101 4.08 -56.43 -11.03
N GLU A 102 5.24 -55.90 -11.46
CA GLU A 102 5.42 -54.45 -11.72
C GLU A 102 5.30 -54.06 -13.20
N VAL A 103 4.90 -55.00 -14.07
CA VAL A 103 4.72 -54.77 -15.51
C VAL A 103 3.25 -54.87 -15.87
N VAL A 104 2.70 -53.79 -16.42
CA VAL A 104 1.30 -53.70 -16.87
C VAL A 104 1.23 -53.39 -18.35
N SER A 105 0.03 -53.46 -18.94
CA SER A 105 -0.15 -52.97 -20.31
C SER A 105 0.04 -51.45 -20.39
N THR A 106 0.56 -50.97 -21.52
CA THR A 106 0.67 -49.52 -21.79
C THR A 106 -0.67 -48.82 -21.78
N GLU A 107 -1.75 -49.49 -22.21
CA GLU A 107 -3.11 -48.94 -22.22
C GLU A 107 -3.65 -48.75 -20.79
N GLU A 108 -3.46 -49.73 -19.91
CA GLU A 108 -3.87 -49.64 -18.50
C GLU A 108 -3.13 -48.50 -17.77
N GLU A 109 -1.80 -48.44 -17.87
CA GLU A 109 -1.03 -47.37 -17.21
C GLU A 109 -1.37 -46.00 -17.81
N TRP A 110 -1.62 -45.93 -19.13
CA TRP A 110 -2.04 -44.70 -19.79
C TRP A 110 -3.38 -44.20 -19.24
N HIS A 111 -4.38 -45.07 -19.06
CA HIS A 111 -5.65 -44.70 -18.44
C HIS A 111 -5.46 -44.16 -17.03
N LYS A 112 -4.71 -44.88 -16.18
CA LYS A 112 -4.40 -44.44 -14.81
C LYS A 112 -3.71 -43.08 -14.77
N LYS A 113 -2.67 -42.89 -15.58
CA LYS A 113 -1.91 -41.62 -15.64
C LYS A 113 -2.75 -40.47 -16.19
N LYS A 114 -3.68 -40.75 -17.10
CA LYS A 114 -4.61 -39.76 -17.64
C LYS A 114 -5.62 -39.29 -16.59
N ASP A 115 -6.11 -40.21 -15.76
CA ASP A 115 -6.99 -39.87 -14.63
C ASP A 115 -6.24 -39.07 -13.56
N GLU A 116 -5.01 -39.47 -13.21
CA GLU A 116 -4.12 -38.70 -12.31
C GLU A 116 -3.87 -37.27 -12.84
N LEU A 117 -3.69 -37.12 -14.15
CA LEU A 117 -3.48 -35.83 -14.80
C LEU A 117 -4.71 -34.93 -14.72
N GLU A 118 -5.91 -35.44 -15.04
CA GLU A 118 -7.14 -34.65 -14.93
C GLU A 118 -7.46 -34.29 -13.47
N TRP A 119 -7.27 -35.20 -12.52
CA TRP A 119 -7.42 -34.89 -11.09
C TRP A 119 -6.48 -33.77 -10.63
N THR A 120 -5.21 -33.84 -11.04
CA THR A 120 -4.19 -32.82 -10.72
C THR A 120 -4.59 -31.47 -11.32
N LYS A 121 -5.05 -31.46 -12.57
CA LYS A 121 -5.51 -30.26 -13.27
C LYS A 121 -6.71 -29.63 -12.57
N THR A 122 -7.72 -30.40 -12.19
CA THR A 122 -8.89 -29.90 -11.45
C THR A 122 -8.48 -29.33 -10.08
N THR A 123 -7.57 -30.00 -9.38
CA THR A 123 -7.02 -29.53 -8.09
C THR A 123 -6.30 -28.19 -8.23
N LEU A 124 -5.49 -28.04 -9.29
CA LEU A 124 -4.81 -26.78 -9.59
C LEU A 124 -5.79 -25.67 -9.96
N GLN A 125 -6.83 -25.96 -10.74
CA GLN A 125 -7.87 -24.98 -11.09
C GLN A 125 -8.61 -24.47 -9.85
N GLN A 126 -8.97 -25.35 -8.92
CA GLN A 126 -9.58 -24.96 -7.64
C GLN A 126 -8.65 -24.06 -6.82
N ARG A 127 -7.36 -24.44 -6.75
CA ARG A 127 -6.32 -23.65 -6.08
C ARG A 127 -6.13 -22.25 -6.68
N VAL A 128 -6.26 -22.12 -7.99
CA VAL A 128 -6.24 -20.82 -8.68
C VAL A 128 -7.46 -19.99 -8.32
N MET A 129 -8.66 -20.58 -8.34
CA MET A 129 -9.89 -19.88 -7.98
C MET A 129 -9.83 -19.35 -6.53
N MET A 130 -9.41 -20.19 -5.59
CA MET A 130 -9.25 -19.81 -4.18
C MET A 130 -8.28 -18.63 -4.01
N ARG A 131 -7.14 -18.64 -4.72
CA ARG A 131 -6.16 -17.54 -4.68
C ARG A 131 -6.73 -16.25 -5.29
N LYS A 132 -7.50 -16.34 -6.37
CA LYS A 132 -8.19 -15.17 -6.96
C LYS A 132 -9.20 -14.56 -5.98
N THR A 133 -10.03 -15.38 -5.34
CA THR A 133 -10.95 -14.92 -4.29
C THR A 133 -10.18 -14.25 -3.16
N LYS A 134 -9.09 -14.88 -2.68
CA LYS A 134 -8.29 -14.29 -1.60
C LYS A 134 -7.68 -12.95 -1.97
N MET A 135 -7.26 -12.78 -3.22
CA MET A 135 -6.76 -11.50 -3.72
C MET A 135 -7.83 -10.41 -3.71
N VAL A 136 -9.09 -10.76 -4.06
CA VAL A 136 -10.22 -9.82 -3.95
C VAL A 136 -10.50 -9.45 -2.49
N GLU A 137 -10.48 -10.41 -1.56
CA GLU A 137 -10.63 -10.14 -0.12
C GLU A 137 -9.55 -9.21 0.42
N ILE A 138 -8.28 -9.47 0.08
CA ILE A 138 -7.14 -8.63 0.49
C ILE A 138 -7.29 -7.21 -0.06
N ASN A 139 -7.65 -7.06 -1.33
CA ASN A 139 -7.88 -5.76 -1.94
C ASN A 139 -9.06 -5.02 -1.31
N GLY A 140 -10.12 -5.75 -0.94
CA GLY A 140 -11.26 -5.20 -0.19
C GLY A 140 -10.85 -4.71 1.19
N ALA A 141 -10.06 -5.49 1.93
CA ALA A 141 -9.54 -5.10 3.24
C ALA A 141 -8.64 -3.85 3.14
N LEU A 142 -7.77 -3.77 2.13
CA LEU A 142 -6.93 -2.60 1.89
C LEU A 142 -7.78 -1.35 1.58
N LYS A 143 -8.80 -1.48 0.74
CA LYS A 143 -9.71 -0.36 0.41
C LYS A 143 -10.44 0.11 1.66
N SER A 144 -10.97 -0.81 2.46
CA SER A 144 -11.64 -0.49 3.72
C SER A 144 -10.72 0.24 4.70
N CYS A 145 -9.43 -0.13 4.77
CA CYS A 145 -8.44 0.58 5.58
C CYS A 145 -8.19 2.01 5.09
N LYS A 146 -8.06 2.23 3.77
CA LYS A 146 -7.88 3.58 3.20
C LYS A 146 -9.10 4.49 3.40
N GLU A 147 -10.29 3.92 3.43
CA GLU A 147 -11.54 4.63 3.70
C GLU A 147 -11.79 4.89 5.19
N GLN A 148 -10.86 4.50 6.08
CA GLN A 148 -10.92 4.88 7.48
C GLN A 148 -10.68 6.39 7.64
N LEU A 149 -11.80 7.12 7.74
CA LEU A 149 -11.87 8.57 7.97
C LEU A 149 -11.09 9.05 9.21
N GLU A 150 -10.79 8.15 10.13
CA GLU A 150 -10.12 8.47 11.39
C GLU A 150 -8.70 9.01 11.22
N TRP A 151 -7.98 8.58 10.17
CA TRP A 151 -6.67 9.16 9.86
C TRP A 151 -6.81 10.64 9.51
N TRP A 152 -7.77 10.96 8.64
CA TRP A 152 -8.06 12.33 8.22
C TRP A 152 -8.53 13.21 9.37
N ASP A 153 -9.34 12.66 10.29
CA ASP A 153 -9.80 13.39 11.47
C ASP A 153 -8.63 13.77 12.42
N ILE A 154 -7.66 12.87 12.62
CA ILE A 154 -6.47 13.15 13.44
C ILE A 154 -5.56 14.16 12.76
N GLU A 155 -5.30 13.96 11.46
CA GLU A 155 -4.46 14.86 10.66
C GLU A 155 -5.04 16.29 10.63
N ALA A 156 -6.36 16.41 10.51
CA ALA A 156 -7.06 17.69 10.54
C ALA A 156 -6.88 18.43 11.88
N VAL A 157 -6.93 17.72 13.02
CA VAL A 157 -6.69 18.33 14.34
C VAL A 157 -5.28 18.90 14.44
N PHE A 158 -4.26 18.12 14.08
CA PHE A 158 -2.87 18.61 14.15
C PHE A 158 -2.60 19.76 13.18
N THR A 159 -3.22 19.73 11.99
CA THR A 159 -3.16 20.84 11.04
C THR A 159 -3.76 22.12 11.64
N ALA A 160 -4.90 22.02 12.32
CA ALA A 160 -5.53 23.16 12.99
C ALA A 160 -4.66 23.71 14.14
N VAL A 161 -4.07 22.82 14.95
CA VAL A 161 -3.14 23.21 16.04
C VAL A 161 -1.94 24.00 15.51
N ILE A 162 -1.31 23.53 14.42
CA ILE A 162 -0.19 24.23 13.78
C ILE A 162 -0.64 25.63 13.32
N ALA A 163 -1.78 25.73 12.64
CA ALA A 163 -2.30 27.01 12.16
C ALA A 163 -2.57 28.01 13.30
N ILE A 164 -3.09 27.54 14.44
CA ILE A 164 -3.31 28.39 15.64
C ILE A 164 -1.98 28.94 16.16
N VAL A 165 -0.96 28.10 16.27
CA VAL A 165 0.37 28.51 16.76
C VAL A 165 1.04 29.49 15.78
N GLU A 166 0.98 29.25 14.48
CA GLU A 166 1.51 30.14 13.45
C GLU A 166 0.82 31.52 13.47
N ALA A 167 -0.52 31.54 13.62
CA ALA A 167 -1.28 32.77 13.73
C ALA A 167 -0.90 33.57 14.99
N ALA A 168 -0.74 32.89 16.13
CA ALA A 168 -0.30 33.52 17.38
C ALA A 168 1.12 34.09 17.24
N ASN A 169 2.04 33.32 16.66
CA ASN A 169 3.42 33.76 16.39
C ASN A 169 3.43 35.01 15.51
N THR A 170 2.63 35.04 14.44
CA THR A 170 2.51 36.19 13.54
C THR A 170 2.02 37.43 14.30
N LYS A 171 1.00 37.31 15.15
CA LYS A 171 0.47 38.42 15.95
C LYS A 171 1.48 39.01 16.93
N VAL A 172 2.41 38.20 17.44
CA VAL A 172 3.46 38.66 18.38
C VAL A 172 4.65 39.26 17.64
N VAL A 173 5.14 38.59 16.60
CA VAL A 173 6.42 38.95 15.96
C VAL A 173 6.25 40.07 14.94
N LYS A 174 5.14 40.11 14.20
CA LYS A 174 4.95 41.06 13.10
C LYS A 174 5.01 42.53 13.55
N PRO A 175 4.34 42.95 14.64
CA PRO A 175 4.41 44.34 15.10
C PRO A 175 5.82 44.77 15.54
N LEU A 176 6.58 43.86 16.17
CA LEU A 176 7.98 44.11 16.55
C LEU A 176 8.86 44.32 15.31
N GLN A 177 8.66 43.49 14.29
CA GLN A 177 9.38 43.63 13.02
C GLN A 177 9.03 44.95 12.32
N ASP A 178 7.75 45.32 12.28
CA ASP A 178 7.28 46.55 11.64
C ASP A 178 7.80 47.80 12.38
N ARG A 179 7.80 47.81 13.74
CA ARG A 179 8.37 48.91 14.53
C ARG A 179 9.88 49.04 14.30
N ARG A 180 10.61 47.92 14.24
CA ARG A 180 12.04 47.93 13.93
C ARG A 180 12.30 48.55 12.55
N GLN A 181 11.56 48.14 11.52
CA GLN A 181 11.72 48.70 10.17
C GLN A 181 11.39 50.19 10.11
N ALA A 182 10.35 50.63 10.82
CA ALA A 182 10.01 52.05 10.91
C ALA A 182 11.13 52.85 11.59
N LEU A 183 11.70 52.32 12.68
CA LEU A 183 12.81 52.96 13.40
C LEU A 183 14.08 53.03 12.54
N GLU A 184 14.42 51.95 11.83
CA GLU A 184 15.56 51.92 10.90
C GLU A 184 15.43 53.00 9.81
N LYS A 185 14.20 53.21 9.30
CA LYS A 185 13.93 54.26 8.34
C LYS A 185 14.05 55.66 8.96
N GLU A 186 13.46 55.88 10.13
CA GLU A 186 13.54 57.17 10.84
C GLU A 186 14.99 57.57 11.16
N VAL A 187 15.80 56.61 11.62
CA VAL A 187 17.24 56.81 11.84
C VAL A 187 17.95 57.20 10.55
N LYS A 188 17.65 56.51 9.45
CA LYS A 188 18.27 56.80 8.16
C LYS A 188 17.91 58.20 7.69
N ASP A 189 16.62 58.55 7.71
CA ASP A 189 16.13 59.84 7.25
C ASP A 189 16.73 61.00 8.09
N LEU A 190 16.82 60.84 9.42
CA LEU A 190 17.48 61.80 10.31
C LEU A 190 18.97 61.93 10.04
N LYS A 191 19.66 60.81 9.79
CA LYS A 191 21.09 60.82 9.46
C LYS A 191 21.34 61.54 8.14
N ASP A 192 20.54 61.27 7.12
CA ASP A 192 20.67 61.90 5.80
C ASP A 192 20.40 63.41 5.89
N GLU A 193 19.41 63.84 6.69
CA GLU A 193 19.13 65.26 6.95
C GLU A 193 20.29 65.95 7.68
N LEU A 194 20.81 65.32 8.74
CA LEU A 194 21.93 65.86 9.53
C LEU A 194 23.20 65.98 8.68
N GLU A 195 23.51 64.96 7.88
CA GLU A 195 24.64 64.96 6.95
C GLU A 195 24.50 66.10 5.93
N ALA A 196 23.31 66.32 5.39
CA ALA A 196 23.07 67.42 4.45
C ALA A 196 23.19 68.80 5.11
N GLU A 197 22.85 68.94 6.40
CA GLU A 197 23.03 70.19 7.14
C GLU A 197 24.50 70.45 7.49
N ILE A 198 25.24 69.41 7.91
CA ILE A 198 26.70 69.50 8.14
C ILE A 198 27.40 69.97 6.86
N ASN A 199 27.12 69.33 5.71
CA ASN A 199 27.75 69.71 4.44
C ASN A 199 27.42 71.16 4.04
N ARG A 200 26.19 71.64 4.27
CA ARG A 200 25.82 73.05 4.03
C ARG A 200 26.60 74.00 4.93
N LEU A 201 26.80 73.63 6.20
CA LEU A 201 27.58 74.44 7.15
C LEU A 201 29.05 74.49 6.77
N GLU A 202 29.65 73.35 6.42
CA GLU A 202 31.03 73.29 5.94
C GLU A 202 31.25 74.13 4.67
N MET A 203 30.30 74.08 3.71
CA MET A 203 30.34 74.94 2.52
C MET A 203 30.27 76.44 2.88
N THR A 204 29.38 76.80 3.80
CA THR A 204 29.24 78.20 4.25
C THR A 204 30.51 78.67 4.95
N ILE A 205 31.12 77.84 5.81
CA ILE A 205 32.39 78.14 6.48
C ILE A 205 33.49 78.36 5.43
N ALA A 206 33.61 77.48 4.43
CA ALA A 206 34.61 77.62 3.38
C ALA A 206 34.43 78.92 2.56
N GLU A 207 33.18 79.34 2.30
CA GLU A 207 32.90 80.63 1.66
C GLU A 207 33.31 81.80 2.55
N LEU A 208 33.01 81.75 3.85
CA LEU A 208 33.43 82.77 4.82
C LEU A 208 34.96 82.86 4.92
N ASP A 209 35.66 81.72 4.96
CA ASP A 209 37.11 81.67 4.98
C ASP A 209 37.70 82.34 3.71
N ASN A 210 37.14 82.04 2.53
CA ASN A 210 37.53 82.67 1.27
C ASN A 210 37.32 84.19 1.27
N ILE A 211 36.20 84.68 1.83
CA ILE A 211 35.93 86.12 1.95
C ILE A 211 36.91 86.76 2.95
N SER A 212 37.17 86.09 4.08
CA SER A 212 38.07 86.59 5.14
C SER A 212 39.53 86.76 4.68
N ALA A 213 39.95 85.94 3.71
CA ALA A 213 41.29 85.99 3.11
C ALA A 213 41.47 87.15 2.10
N LEU A 214 40.43 87.92 1.78
CA LEU A 214 40.51 89.03 0.84
C LEU A 214 41.20 90.25 1.48
N GLU A 215 42.31 90.71 0.88
CA GLU A 215 43.01 91.93 1.30
C GLU A 215 42.39 93.21 0.71
N ASP A 216 41.62 93.11 -0.38
CA ASP A 216 40.92 94.25 -0.99
C ASP A 216 39.65 94.59 -0.20
N HIS A 217 39.73 95.69 0.53
CA HIS A 217 38.66 96.20 1.40
C HIS A 217 37.33 96.48 0.67
N ILE A 218 37.37 96.89 -0.61
CA ILE A 218 36.14 97.15 -1.38
C ILE A 218 35.49 95.82 -1.77
N HIS A 219 36.27 94.87 -2.29
CA HIS A 219 35.76 93.55 -2.68
C HIS A 219 35.29 92.74 -1.48
N PHE A 220 35.96 92.85 -0.32
CA PHE A 220 35.50 92.28 0.94
C PHE A 220 34.12 92.82 1.31
N LEU A 221 33.94 94.15 1.35
CA LEU A 221 32.67 94.77 1.73
C LEU A 221 31.54 94.43 0.74
N GLN A 222 31.84 94.26 -0.54
CA GLN A 222 30.87 93.83 -1.56
C GLN A 222 30.45 92.37 -1.43
N ARG A 223 31.34 91.50 -0.95
CA ARG A 223 31.07 90.06 -0.74
C ARG A 223 30.67 89.70 0.68
N TYR A 224 30.76 90.64 1.62
CA TYR A 224 30.43 90.40 3.01
C TYR A 224 28.97 89.90 3.12
N PRO A 225 28.72 88.75 3.75
CA PRO A 225 27.39 88.16 3.73
C PRO A 225 26.37 89.02 4.49
N SER A 226 25.16 89.14 3.93
CA SER A 226 23.98 89.55 4.69
C SER A 226 23.71 88.49 5.77
N ILE A 227 23.56 88.90 7.04
CA ILE A 227 23.44 88.03 8.24
C ILE A 227 22.17 87.12 8.26
N SER A 228 21.49 86.92 7.12
CA SER A 228 20.29 86.08 7.02
C SER A 228 20.56 84.56 7.13
N ILE A 229 21.83 84.13 7.24
CA ILE A 229 22.25 82.71 7.25
C ILE A 229 21.78 81.96 8.53
N ARG A 230 21.42 82.68 9.60
CA ARG A 230 21.18 82.09 10.93
C ARG A 230 19.74 81.67 11.24
N ASP A 231 18.74 82.08 10.46
CA ASP A 231 17.35 82.07 10.96
C ASP A 231 16.57 80.76 10.72
N ASP A 232 17.08 79.87 9.86
CA ASP A 232 16.37 78.63 9.45
C ASP A 232 17.04 77.32 9.94
N MET A 233 18.03 77.38 10.84
CA MET A 233 18.75 76.19 11.29
C MET A 233 17.95 75.38 12.33
N LYS A 234 17.86 74.07 12.10
CA LYS A 234 17.14 73.16 13.00
C LYS A 234 17.92 72.99 14.30
N ASN A 235 17.25 73.13 15.46
CA ASN A 235 17.88 72.83 16.74
C ASN A 235 17.96 71.31 16.96
N TRP A 236 19.13 70.73 16.70
CA TRP A 236 19.37 69.29 16.87
C TRP A 236 19.43 68.82 18.33
N ASN A 237 19.61 69.72 19.30
CA ASN A 237 19.73 69.35 20.72
C ASN A 237 18.42 68.79 21.31
N ASP A 238 17.28 69.10 20.71
CA ASP A 238 15.96 68.66 21.17
C ASP A 238 15.45 67.40 20.46
N VAL A 239 16.14 66.95 19.41
CA VAL A 239 15.75 65.76 18.63
C VAL A 239 16.05 64.50 19.44
N LYS A 240 14.99 63.77 19.82
CA LYS A 240 15.10 62.49 20.54
C LYS A 240 14.49 61.38 19.70
N LEU A 241 15.26 60.32 19.52
CA LEU A 241 14.80 59.10 18.86
C LEU A 241 14.20 58.15 19.89
N ASP A 242 12.95 57.75 19.69
CA ASP A 242 12.34 56.69 20.49
C ASP A 242 12.83 55.31 20.01
N THR A 243 13.82 54.76 20.71
CA THR A 243 14.36 53.42 20.44
C THR A 243 13.54 52.30 21.09
N SER A 244 12.43 52.63 21.75
CA SER A 244 11.61 51.63 22.42
C SER A 244 10.93 50.69 21.43
N LEU A 245 11.21 49.40 21.59
CA LEU A 245 10.48 48.32 20.95
C LEU A 245 9.34 47.82 21.85
N ALA A 246 8.88 48.63 22.81
CA ALA A 246 7.86 48.23 23.77
C ALA A 246 6.62 47.71 23.04
N PHE A 247 6.43 46.40 23.14
CA PHE A 247 5.25 45.71 22.68
C PHE A 247 4.39 45.40 23.90
N GLY A 248 3.07 45.54 23.73
CA GLY A 248 2.11 45.27 24.79
C GLY A 248 2.21 43.84 25.35
N SER A 249 1.41 43.54 26.36
CA SER A 249 1.44 42.22 26.99
C SER A 249 1.10 41.10 25.99
N MET A 250 2.04 40.16 25.79
CA MET A 250 1.80 38.93 25.00
C MET A 250 0.86 37.95 25.70
N ARG A 251 0.59 38.16 27.00
CA ARG A 251 -0.17 37.23 27.84
C ARG A 251 -1.54 36.91 27.24
N GLY A 252 -2.26 37.92 26.73
CA GLY A 252 -3.56 37.71 26.10
C GLY A 252 -3.48 36.79 24.88
N ILE A 253 -2.49 36.99 24.01
CA ILE A 253 -2.28 36.19 22.81
C ILE A 253 -1.91 34.74 23.19
N THR A 254 -0.97 34.57 24.14
CA THR A 254 -0.54 33.24 24.59
C THR A 254 -1.67 32.49 25.30
N THR A 255 -2.46 33.17 26.14
CA THR A 255 -3.62 32.56 26.81
C THR A 255 -4.67 32.10 25.81
N THR A 256 -4.99 32.92 24.80
CA THR A 256 -5.93 32.54 23.73
C THR A 256 -5.41 31.35 22.93
N MET A 257 -4.14 31.39 22.51
CA MET A 257 -3.49 30.28 21.77
C MET A 257 -3.57 28.96 22.55
N ILE A 258 -3.19 28.95 23.83
CA ILE A 258 -3.26 27.73 24.66
C ILE A 258 -4.69 27.20 24.73
N LYS A 259 -5.67 28.08 24.94
CA LYS A 259 -7.08 27.70 25.01
C LYS A 259 -7.56 27.07 23.70
N GLU A 260 -7.25 27.68 22.56
CA GLU A 260 -7.65 27.17 21.24
C GLU A 260 -6.96 25.84 20.92
N VAL A 261 -5.67 25.69 21.24
CA VAL A 261 -4.95 24.41 21.09
C VAL A 261 -5.59 23.33 21.95
N GLN A 262 -5.92 23.63 23.20
CA GLN A 262 -6.61 22.67 24.09
C GLN A 262 -7.95 22.23 23.50
N GLN A 263 -8.76 23.16 22.98
CA GLN A 263 -10.04 22.86 22.33
C GLN A 263 -9.90 21.98 21.09
N GLU A 264 -8.87 22.19 20.27
CA GLU A 264 -8.61 21.32 19.12
C GLU A 264 -8.16 19.92 19.56
N LEU A 265 -7.29 19.83 20.56
CA LEU A 265 -6.83 18.53 21.09
C LEU A 265 -7.94 17.73 21.78
N GLU A 266 -8.91 18.38 22.40
CA GLU A 266 -10.11 17.71 22.95
C GLU A 266 -10.90 16.93 21.89
N LYS A 267 -10.83 17.35 20.61
CA LYS A 267 -11.46 16.60 19.51
C LYS A 267 -10.84 15.22 19.34
N LEU A 268 -9.55 15.02 19.67
CA LEU A 268 -8.91 13.70 19.62
C LEU A 268 -9.55 12.71 20.60
N VAL A 269 -9.97 13.18 21.77
CA VAL A 269 -10.69 12.35 22.74
C VAL A 269 -12.01 11.86 22.14
N THR A 270 -12.72 12.72 21.41
CA THR A 270 -13.96 12.31 20.72
C THR A 270 -13.70 11.28 19.62
N THR A 271 -12.59 11.42 18.88
CA THR A 271 -12.16 10.46 17.85
C THR A 271 -11.75 9.12 18.48
N GLU A 272 -11.06 9.14 19.61
CA GLU A 272 -10.70 7.95 20.37
C GLU A 272 -11.93 7.23 20.93
N LEU A 273 -12.90 7.96 21.49
CA LEU A 273 -14.15 7.38 21.96
C LEU A 273 -14.95 6.74 20.81
N LYS A 274 -15.00 7.36 19.62
CA LYS A 274 -15.61 6.76 18.42
C LYS A 274 -14.90 5.47 18.01
N ARG A 275 -13.57 5.39 18.16
CA ARG A 275 -12.81 4.14 17.94
C ARG A 275 -13.22 3.06 18.92
N LEU A 276 -13.25 3.36 20.22
CA LEU A 276 -13.62 2.40 21.25
C LEU A 276 -15.07 1.89 21.10
N GLN A 277 -15.98 2.72 20.58
CA GLN A 277 -17.35 2.29 20.26
C GLN A 277 -17.39 1.18 19.20
N LYS A 278 -16.47 1.16 18.22
CA LYS A 278 -16.41 0.09 17.20
C LYS A 278 -16.05 -1.28 17.78
N PHE A 279 -15.41 -1.31 18.94
CA PHE A 279 -14.99 -2.53 19.63
C PHE A 279 -15.86 -2.87 20.84
N THR A 280 -16.99 -2.18 21.00
CA THR A 280 -17.93 -2.46 22.07
C THR A 280 -18.66 -3.77 21.78
N VAL A 281 -18.45 -4.77 22.63
CA VAL A 281 -19.23 -6.01 22.63
C VAL A 281 -20.31 -5.88 23.70
N ASP A 282 -21.53 -6.34 23.40
CA ASP A 282 -22.57 -6.43 24.42
C ASP A 282 -22.18 -7.53 25.41
N ILE A 283 -21.73 -7.13 26.60
CA ILE A 283 -21.41 -8.06 27.67
C ILE A 283 -22.70 -8.38 28.40
N LYS A 284 -23.07 -9.65 28.39
CA LYS A 284 -24.13 -10.21 29.21
C LYS A 284 -23.50 -11.10 30.26
N LEU A 285 -23.65 -10.70 31.50
CA LEU A 285 -23.29 -11.48 32.67
C LEU A 285 -24.23 -12.69 32.74
N ASP A 286 -23.66 -13.87 32.94
CA ASP A 286 -24.41 -15.12 33.05
C ASP A 286 -24.75 -15.40 34.53
N PRO A 287 -26.04 -15.33 34.92
CA PRO A 287 -26.47 -15.58 36.29
C PRO A 287 -26.14 -17.00 36.78
N GLU A 288 -25.93 -17.98 35.89
CA GLU A 288 -25.56 -19.35 36.26
C GLU A 288 -24.10 -19.47 36.69
N THR A 289 -23.25 -18.54 36.23
CA THR A 289 -21.83 -18.50 36.61
C THR A 289 -21.58 -17.65 37.85
N ALA A 290 -22.43 -16.64 38.10
CA ALA A 290 -22.26 -15.71 39.21
C ALA A 290 -22.26 -16.40 40.57
N ASN A 291 -21.31 -16.03 41.44
CA ASN A 291 -21.29 -16.54 42.83
C ASN A 291 -22.61 -16.23 43.53
N ARG A 292 -23.03 -17.07 44.48
CA ARG A 292 -24.32 -16.96 45.17
C ARG A 292 -24.53 -15.64 45.92
N ARG A 293 -23.47 -14.88 46.22
CA ARG A 293 -23.59 -13.53 46.83
C ARG A 293 -23.85 -12.42 45.82
N LEU A 294 -23.64 -12.67 44.53
CA LEU A 294 -23.76 -11.66 43.49
C LEU A 294 -25.16 -11.70 42.86
N VAL A 295 -25.82 -10.55 42.82
CA VAL A 295 -27.10 -10.36 42.14
C VAL A 295 -26.82 -9.72 40.78
N VAL A 296 -27.12 -10.47 39.72
CA VAL A 296 -27.04 -9.98 38.34
C VAL A 296 -28.39 -9.40 37.94
N SER A 297 -28.41 -8.23 37.32
CA SER A 297 -29.63 -7.59 36.84
C SER A 297 -30.35 -8.44 35.78
N PRO A 298 -31.67 -8.29 35.59
CA PRO A 298 -32.42 -9.08 34.60
C PRO A 298 -31.94 -8.91 33.15
N ASP A 299 -31.38 -7.75 32.82
CA ASP A 299 -30.79 -7.49 31.51
C ASP A 299 -29.35 -8.05 31.37
N GLY A 300 -28.78 -8.55 32.46
CA GLY A 300 -27.44 -9.14 32.53
C GLY A 300 -26.32 -8.12 32.42
N LYS A 301 -26.56 -6.84 32.67
CA LYS A 301 -25.56 -5.76 32.46
C LYS A 301 -24.97 -5.19 33.73
N GLU A 302 -25.56 -5.49 34.88
CA GLU A 302 -25.14 -4.99 36.18
C GLU A 302 -25.00 -6.17 37.15
N VAL A 303 -24.06 -6.04 38.07
CA VAL A 303 -23.88 -6.97 39.18
C VAL A 303 -23.67 -6.19 40.46
N GLN A 304 -24.33 -6.63 41.53
CA GLN A 304 -24.25 -6.03 42.85
C GLN A 304 -24.02 -7.13 43.89
N ASP A 305 -23.35 -6.79 45.00
CA ASP A 305 -23.24 -7.70 46.14
C ASP A 305 -24.55 -7.68 46.93
N GLY A 306 -25.19 -8.83 47.04
CA GLY A 306 -26.45 -9.03 47.77
C GLY A 306 -26.25 -9.17 49.28
N GLY A 307 -25.01 -9.19 49.78
CA GLY A 307 -24.67 -9.27 51.21
C GLY A 307 -24.83 -10.67 51.82
N GLU A 308 -25.80 -11.45 51.36
CA GLU A 308 -26.08 -12.82 51.79
C GLU A 308 -26.14 -13.78 50.58
N ASN A 309 -25.98 -15.08 50.85
CA ASN A 309 -26.07 -16.10 49.79
C ASN A 309 -27.51 -16.23 49.30
N GLN A 310 -27.74 -15.96 48.02
CA GLN A 310 -29.03 -16.09 47.37
C GLN A 310 -29.43 -17.56 47.18
N GLU A 311 -30.72 -17.87 47.31
CA GLU A 311 -31.29 -19.19 47.01
C GLU A 311 -31.47 -19.37 45.49
N VAL A 312 -30.36 -19.63 44.80
CA VAL A 312 -30.33 -19.88 43.35
C VAL A 312 -29.97 -21.34 43.06
N ALA A 313 -30.53 -21.87 41.97
CA ALA A 313 -30.26 -23.24 41.52
C ALA A 313 -28.76 -23.45 41.29
N ASP A 314 -28.25 -24.57 41.79
CA ASP A 314 -26.83 -24.89 41.68
C ASP A 314 -26.46 -25.26 40.24
N SER A 315 -25.29 -24.80 39.80
CA SER A 315 -24.79 -25.07 38.45
C SER A 315 -23.32 -25.45 38.54
N PRO A 316 -22.86 -26.47 37.80
CA PRO A 316 -21.44 -26.89 37.81
C PRO A 316 -20.48 -25.81 37.27
N LYS A 317 -21.01 -24.71 36.73
CA LYS A 317 -20.25 -23.54 36.26
C LYS A 317 -20.22 -22.39 37.27
N ARG A 318 -20.94 -22.52 38.39
CA ARG A 318 -21.06 -21.48 39.40
C ARG A 318 -19.76 -21.38 40.19
N PHE A 319 -19.28 -20.16 40.41
CA PHE A 319 -18.10 -19.95 41.23
C PHE A 319 -18.47 -20.13 42.70
N ASP A 320 -17.97 -21.20 43.33
CA ASP A 320 -18.36 -21.59 44.70
C ASP A 320 -17.46 -21.02 45.79
N VAL A 321 -16.25 -20.55 45.43
CA VAL A 321 -15.23 -20.12 46.39
C VAL A 321 -14.91 -18.63 46.16
N LEU A 322 -15.20 -17.80 47.17
CA LEU A 322 -14.57 -16.50 47.34
C LEU A 322 -13.15 -16.74 47.89
N ASP A 323 -12.25 -17.24 47.04
CA ASP A 323 -10.84 -17.23 47.38
C ASP A 323 -10.44 -15.76 47.50
N HIS A 324 -9.82 -15.44 48.64
CA HIS A 324 -9.30 -14.12 48.93
C HIS A 324 -8.51 -13.62 47.72
N PHE A 325 -8.77 -12.39 47.29
CA PHE A 325 -8.09 -11.69 46.21
C PHE A 325 -6.56 -11.92 46.26
N ASN A 326 -6.10 -12.95 45.56
CA ASN A 326 -4.71 -13.17 45.20
C ASN A 326 -4.67 -13.25 43.68
N THR A 327 -3.92 -12.31 43.12
CA THR A 327 -3.78 -12.02 41.70
C THR A 327 -3.12 -13.17 40.94
N SER A 328 -3.91 -14.12 40.45
CA SER A 328 -3.59 -15.07 39.37
C SER A 328 -4.80 -16.00 39.24
N THR A 329 -5.61 -16.07 38.19
CA THR A 329 -5.30 -16.09 36.76
C THR A 329 -6.64 -15.85 36.05
N PHE A 330 -6.82 -14.70 35.43
CA PHE A 330 -7.85 -14.46 34.42
C PHE A 330 -7.13 -14.10 33.12
N PRO A 331 -7.71 -14.35 31.93
CA PRO A 331 -7.42 -13.51 30.76
C PRO A 331 -7.81 -12.08 31.17
N SER A 332 -6.80 -11.29 31.47
CA SER A 332 -6.89 -9.95 32.05
C SER A 332 -7.78 -9.02 31.22
N PHE A 333 -8.87 -8.55 31.81
CA PHE A 333 -9.50 -7.28 31.46
C PHE A 333 -9.42 -6.38 32.69
N THR A 334 -8.50 -5.42 32.67
CA THR A 334 -8.29 -4.44 33.74
C THR A 334 -9.13 -3.20 33.46
N GLY A 335 -9.96 -2.81 34.43
CA GLY A 335 -10.64 -1.52 34.46
C GLY A 335 -11.63 -1.46 35.62
N GLY A 336 -11.15 -1.10 36.81
CA GLY A 336 -11.98 -0.92 38.00
C GLY A 336 -12.06 0.55 38.42
N SER A 337 -13.27 1.01 38.76
CA SER A 337 -13.57 1.71 40.02
C SER A 337 -15.08 2.01 40.10
N HIS A 338 -15.72 1.46 41.15
CA HIS A 338 -17.02 1.76 41.74
C HIS A 338 -18.18 2.27 40.85
N GLY A 339 -19.23 1.45 40.74
CA GLY A 339 -20.52 1.85 40.16
C GLY A 339 -20.49 2.02 38.64
N THR A 340 -19.87 1.09 37.91
CA THR A 340 -19.68 1.22 36.46
C THR A 340 -20.53 0.22 35.68
N LYS A 341 -21.40 0.72 34.80
CA LYS A 341 -21.91 -0.04 33.65
C LYS A 341 -20.71 -0.60 32.88
N PHE A 342 -20.52 -1.92 32.88
CA PHE A 342 -19.42 -2.55 32.17
C PHE A 342 -19.75 -2.67 30.68
N LYS A 343 -19.22 -1.76 29.86
CA LYS A 343 -19.00 -2.02 28.42
C LYS A 343 -17.58 -2.54 28.26
N GLY A 344 -17.42 -3.85 28.05
CA GLY A 344 -16.08 -4.39 27.82
C GLY A 344 -15.60 -4.14 26.40
N ILE A 345 -14.33 -3.78 26.30
CA ILE A 345 -13.60 -3.54 25.06
C ILE A 345 -12.73 -4.77 24.82
N LYS A 346 -12.90 -5.46 23.69
CA LYS A 346 -11.93 -6.48 23.26
C LYS A 346 -10.76 -5.78 22.56
N ASN A 347 -9.61 -5.73 23.21
CA ASN A 347 -8.36 -5.34 22.57
C ASN A 347 -7.88 -6.48 21.66
N PHE A 348 -8.02 -6.27 20.35
CA PHE A 348 -7.18 -6.93 19.35
C PHE A 348 -6.36 -5.84 18.65
N CYS A 349 -5.09 -5.75 18.99
CA CYS A 349 -4.06 -5.26 18.07
C CYS A 349 -3.03 -6.39 17.97
N SER A 350 -3.03 -7.21 16.92
CA SER A 350 -2.87 -6.93 15.46
C SER A 350 -1.40 -6.91 15.09
#